data_AF-A0A9W8ND96-F1
#
_entry.id   AF-A0A9W8ND96-F1
#
_cell.length_a   1.000
_cell.length_b   1.000
_cell.length_c   1.000
_cell.angle_alpha   90.00
_cell.angle_beta   90.00
_cell.angle_gamma   90.00
#
_symmetry.space_group_name_H-M   'P 1'
#
loop_
_entity.id
_entity.type
_entity.pdbx_description
1 polymer ?
#
loop_
_entity_poly.entity_id
_entity_poly.type
_entity_poly.pdbx_seq_one_letter_code
_entity_poly.pdbx_strand_id
1 'polypeptide(L)'
;MSPAADIDLYAPFENDTILEVRTSKMKTMPGLTIQSGIDKELRAGKIDVTFLGLVDDEHDPTFHGGRDKAIHGYCSSHYTQWKQEFPDAEARFKPGGFGENFVTERMNERNICIGDIFSVGNDGVLLQISLPRQPCFKLNHRFQLKNFAPNTFKKSRTGWYYRVLHEGTVQAGDEIRLVERKWPKWTVERVQEYLHRTTDNAEMNEELSEIADMGDEARKAFLKRVAKFKAQQRRAANGDEKAEKWREYEVVEKKPQTSRITRRRQAWIPRAPAAT
;
A
#
# COMPACT_ATOMS: atom_id res chain seq x y z
N MET A 1 -32.13 -8.40 -5.24
CA MET A 1 -30.90 -8.29 -6.06
C MET A 1 -30.60 -9.69 -6.55
N SER A 2 -30.56 -9.92 -7.86
CA SER A 2 -30.08 -11.19 -8.42
C SER A 2 -28.70 -11.48 -7.82
N PRO A 3 -28.35 -12.75 -7.53
CA PRO A 3 -26.97 -13.07 -7.19
C PRO A 3 -26.10 -12.53 -8.31
N ALA A 4 -25.17 -11.62 -7.97
CA ALA A 4 -24.19 -11.12 -8.93
C ALA A 4 -23.59 -12.35 -9.61
N ALA A 5 -23.62 -12.38 -10.95
CA ALA A 5 -22.96 -13.43 -11.71
C ALA A 5 -21.55 -13.65 -11.13
N ASP A 6 -21.08 -14.89 -11.03
CA ASP A 6 -19.73 -15.17 -10.51
C ASP A 6 -18.71 -14.35 -11.31
N ILE A 7 -18.20 -13.28 -10.69
CA ILE A 7 -17.20 -12.41 -11.30
C ILE A 7 -15.87 -13.14 -11.24
N ASP A 8 -15.32 -13.48 -12.40
CA ASP A 8 -13.98 -14.02 -12.50
C ASP A 8 -12.94 -12.91 -12.27
N LEU A 9 -12.45 -12.83 -11.02
CA LEU A 9 -11.41 -11.88 -10.62
C LEU A 9 -10.03 -12.21 -11.20
N TYR A 10 -9.85 -13.34 -11.88
CA TYR A 10 -8.61 -13.73 -12.55
C TYR A 10 -8.64 -13.46 -14.06
N ALA A 11 -9.79 -13.10 -14.62
CA ALA A 11 -9.91 -12.73 -16.01
C ALA A 11 -9.00 -11.52 -16.34
N PRO A 12 -8.32 -11.52 -17.50
CA PRO A 12 -7.57 -10.36 -17.97
C PRO A 12 -8.45 -9.12 -18.00
N PHE A 13 -7.89 -8.00 -17.51
CA PHE A 13 -8.63 -6.74 -17.49
C PHE A 13 -8.56 -6.05 -18.86
N GLU A 14 -9.72 -5.61 -19.36
CA GLU A 14 -9.85 -4.75 -20.54
C GLU A 14 -10.59 -3.45 -20.22
N ASN A 15 -11.73 -3.53 -19.53
CA ASN A 15 -12.53 -2.39 -19.12
C ASN A 15 -13.41 -2.72 -17.90
N ASP A 16 -13.95 -1.67 -17.29
CA ASP A 16 -14.96 -1.71 -16.24
C ASP A 16 -15.78 -0.41 -16.26
N THR A 17 -16.77 -0.31 -15.39
CA THR A 17 -17.50 0.93 -15.13
C THR A 17 -17.17 1.46 -13.74
N ILE A 18 -16.97 2.77 -13.62
CA ILE A 18 -16.89 3.44 -12.31
C ILE A 18 -18.29 3.43 -11.71
N LEU A 19 -18.52 2.60 -10.70
CA LEU A 19 -19.82 2.47 -10.03
C LEU A 19 -20.11 3.65 -9.11
N GLU A 20 -19.08 4.15 -8.43
CA GLU A 20 -19.19 5.29 -7.53
C GLU A 20 -17.92 6.14 -7.61
N VAL A 21 -18.11 7.46 -7.52
CA VAL A 21 -17.05 8.43 -7.26
C VAL A 21 -17.24 9.01 -5.87
N ARG A 22 -16.17 9.03 -5.07
CA ARG A 22 -16.24 9.44 -3.67
C ARG A 22 -15.11 10.39 -3.29
N THR A 23 -15.42 11.41 -2.49
CA THR A 23 -14.43 12.34 -1.93
C THR A 23 -14.75 12.69 -0.48
N SER A 24 -13.79 13.25 0.25
CA SER A 24 -13.99 13.75 1.61
C SER A 24 -13.09 14.93 1.92
N LYS A 25 -13.55 15.79 2.83
CA LYS A 25 -12.66 16.67 3.60
C LYS A 25 -12.04 15.93 4.78
N MET A 26 -10.95 16.44 5.33
CA MET A 26 -10.33 15.89 6.54
C MET A 26 -11.30 15.97 7.74
N LYS A 27 -11.52 14.84 8.41
CA LYS A 27 -12.37 14.75 9.60
C LYS A 27 -11.60 14.10 10.75
N THR A 28 -11.93 14.49 11.99
CA THR A 28 -11.42 13.81 13.18
C THR A 28 -11.95 12.38 13.23
N MET A 29 -11.07 11.40 13.35
CA MET A 29 -11.47 10.01 13.49
C MET A 29 -12.19 9.80 14.84
N PRO A 30 -13.35 9.10 14.88
CA PRO A 30 -14.11 8.94 16.12
C PRO A 30 -13.26 8.34 17.25
N GLY A 31 -13.24 8.96 18.43
CA GLY A 31 -12.46 8.45 19.57
C GLY A 31 -10.95 8.61 19.47
N LEU A 32 -10.44 9.32 18.45
CA LEU A 32 -9.02 9.68 18.29
C LEU A 32 -8.87 11.19 18.09
N THR A 33 -7.64 11.70 18.21
CA THR A 33 -7.28 13.10 17.90
C THR A 33 -6.69 13.28 16.50
N ILE A 34 -6.84 12.27 15.64
CA ILE A 34 -6.17 12.15 14.34
C ILE A 34 -7.13 12.58 13.22
N GLN A 35 -6.66 13.47 12.33
CA GLN A 35 -7.39 13.85 11.11
C GLN A 35 -7.22 12.82 9.98
N SER A 36 -8.29 12.58 9.22
CA SER A 36 -8.28 11.66 8.10
C SER A 36 -9.40 11.93 7.10
N GLY A 37 -9.09 11.86 5.80
CA GLY A 37 -10.04 11.82 4.68
C GLY A 37 -10.40 10.38 4.26
N ILE A 38 -10.36 9.43 5.19
CA ILE A 38 -10.72 8.03 4.90
C ILE A 38 -12.23 7.84 4.76
N ASP A 39 -13.03 8.73 5.36
CA ASP A 39 -14.49 8.63 5.37
C ASP A 39 -15.11 9.42 4.22
N LYS A 40 -14.99 8.85 3.02
CA LYS A 40 -15.45 9.44 1.75
C LYS A 40 -16.94 9.32 1.57
N GLU A 41 -17.54 10.39 1.06
CA GLU A 41 -18.96 10.51 0.73
C GLU A 41 -19.17 10.32 -0.77
N LEU A 42 -20.32 9.77 -1.13
CA LEU A 42 -20.73 9.61 -2.52
C LEU A 42 -20.90 10.99 -3.17
N ARG A 43 -20.45 11.11 -4.42
CA ARG A 43 -20.60 12.32 -5.21
C ARG A 43 -21.51 12.06 -6.40
N ALA A 44 -22.37 13.03 -6.68
CA ALA A 44 -23.29 13.01 -7.81
C ALA A 44 -22.78 13.93 -8.91
N GLY A 45 -22.93 13.51 -10.16
CA GLY A 45 -22.50 14.26 -11.33
C GLY A 45 -20.99 14.23 -11.58
N LYS A 46 -20.56 15.10 -12.49
CA LYS A 46 -19.16 15.26 -12.91
C LYS A 46 -18.31 15.90 -11.82
N ILE A 47 -17.08 15.40 -11.68
CA ILE A 47 -16.05 15.92 -10.78
C ILE A 47 -14.78 16.14 -11.58
N ASP A 48 -14.15 17.28 -11.35
CA ASP A 48 -12.86 17.60 -11.95
C ASP A 48 -11.74 16.75 -11.36
N VAL A 49 -10.90 16.23 -12.25
CA VAL A 49 -9.69 15.47 -11.95
C VAL A 49 -8.48 16.35 -12.17
N THR A 50 -7.70 16.56 -11.11
CA THR A 50 -6.43 17.30 -11.18
C THR A 50 -5.23 16.36 -11.01
N PHE A 51 -4.02 16.85 -11.28
CA PHE A 51 -2.79 16.11 -11.02
C PHE A 51 -2.58 15.66 -9.57
N LEU A 52 -3.31 16.26 -8.63
CA LEU A 52 -3.24 15.94 -7.20
C LEU A 52 -4.45 15.14 -6.70
N GLY A 53 -5.45 14.89 -7.56
CA GLY A 53 -6.63 14.10 -7.22
C GLY A 53 -7.94 14.75 -7.65
N LEU A 54 -9.04 14.18 -7.18
CA LEU A 54 -10.38 14.69 -7.41
C LEU A 54 -10.58 16.00 -6.65
N VAL A 55 -11.23 16.98 -7.28
CA VAL A 55 -11.68 18.19 -6.58
C VAL A 55 -12.56 17.79 -5.38
N ASP A 56 -12.38 18.52 -4.28
CA ASP A 56 -13.00 18.27 -2.98
C ASP A 56 -12.61 16.96 -2.27
N ASP A 57 -11.59 16.25 -2.74
CA ASP A 57 -10.92 15.21 -1.95
C ASP A 57 -9.69 15.74 -1.23
N GLU A 58 -9.65 15.55 0.08
CA GLU A 58 -8.52 15.84 0.94
C GLU A 58 -7.96 14.56 1.53
N HIS A 59 -6.63 14.53 1.61
CA HIS A 59 -5.88 13.44 2.20
C HIS A 59 -4.67 14.04 2.93
N ASP A 60 -4.12 13.29 3.88
CA ASP A 60 -2.90 13.69 4.58
C ASP A 60 -1.72 13.71 3.59
N PRO A 61 -1.13 14.88 3.27
CA PRO A 61 -0.11 15.00 2.24
C PRO A 61 1.20 14.31 2.63
N THR A 62 1.43 14.08 3.93
CA THR A 62 2.68 13.49 4.45
C THR A 62 2.82 12.02 4.05
N PHE A 63 1.70 11.29 4.03
CA PHE A 63 1.70 9.83 3.87
C PHE A 63 0.75 9.33 2.79
N HIS A 64 -0.24 10.13 2.39
CA HIS A 64 -1.38 9.68 1.58
C HIS A 64 -1.67 10.60 0.38
N GLY A 65 -0.71 11.45 -0.02
CA GLY A 65 -0.88 12.37 -1.12
C GLY A 65 0.27 12.44 -2.12
N GLY A 66 0.15 13.41 -3.02
CA GLY A 66 1.09 13.65 -4.11
C GLY A 66 0.67 12.98 -5.42
N ARG A 67 1.43 13.27 -6.48
CA ARG A 67 1.09 12.84 -7.86
C ARG A 67 0.92 11.33 -8.00
N ASP A 68 1.69 10.54 -7.26
CA ASP A 68 1.60 9.07 -7.29
C ASP A 68 0.40 8.50 -6.52
N LYS A 69 -0.34 9.32 -5.76
CA LYS A 69 -1.46 8.88 -4.91
C LYS A 69 -2.72 9.73 -5.13
N ALA A 70 -2.85 10.31 -6.32
CA ALA A 70 -3.90 11.26 -6.64
C ALA A 70 -5.31 10.67 -6.48
N ILE A 71 -5.51 9.41 -6.89
CA ILE A 71 -6.81 8.73 -6.83
C ILE A 71 -6.62 7.31 -6.30
N HIS A 72 -7.43 6.91 -5.33
CA HIS A 72 -7.45 5.55 -4.77
C HIS A 72 -8.56 4.71 -5.41
N GLY A 73 -8.21 3.55 -5.98
CA GLY A 73 -9.16 2.56 -6.51
C GLY A 73 -9.30 1.34 -5.61
N TYR A 74 -10.51 0.77 -5.55
CA TYR A 74 -10.77 -0.48 -4.84
C TYR A 74 -11.85 -1.33 -5.54
N CYS A 75 -11.61 -2.65 -5.59
CA CYS A 75 -12.54 -3.63 -6.14
C CYS A 75 -13.70 -3.89 -5.17
N SER A 76 -14.92 -3.56 -5.59
CA SER A 76 -16.14 -3.72 -4.80
C SER A 76 -16.48 -5.20 -4.54
N SER A 77 -16.10 -6.12 -5.43
CA SER A 77 -16.32 -7.55 -5.24
C SER A 77 -15.60 -8.13 -4.01
N HIS A 78 -14.52 -7.47 -3.56
CA HIS A 78 -13.85 -7.86 -2.31
C HIS A 78 -14.75 -7.67 -1.08
N TYR A 79 -15.72 -6.75 -1.10
CA TYR A 79 -16.61 -6.50 0.05
C TYR A 79 -17.43 -7.73 0.41
N THR A 80 -17.92 -8.49 -0.58
CA THR A 80 -18.68 -9.73 -0.33
C THR A 80 -17.83 -10.75 0.44
N GLN A 81 -16.57 -10.93 0.07
CA GLN A 81 -15.65 -11.84 0.75
C GLN A 81 -15.32 -11.34 2.15
N TRP A 82 -15.12 -10.03 2.34
CA TRP A 82 -14.88 -9.48 3.67
C TRP A 82 -16.05 -9.64 4.63
N LYS A 83 -17.29 -9.47 4.14
CA LYS A 83 -18.51 -9.72 4.92
C LYS A 83 -18.60 -11.15 5.43
N GLN A 84 -18.27 -12.12 4.57
CA GLN A 84 -18.25 -13.54 4.93
C GLN A 84 -17.14 -13.86 5.94
N GLU A 85 -15.97 -13.24 5.81
CA GLU A 85 -14.83 -13.45 6.70
C GLU A 85 -14.99 -12.76 8.07
N PHE A 86 -15.77 -11.67 8.14
CA PHE A 86 -15.97 -10.86 9.34
C PHE A 86 -17.45 -10.49 9.52
N PRO A 87 -18.33 -11.46 9.82
CA PRO A 87 -19.78 -11.25 9.90
C PRO A 87 -20.17 -10.22 10.96
N ASP A 88 -19.47 -10.17 12.11
CA ASP A 88 -19.74 -9.18 13.17
C ASP A 88 -19.48 -7.72 12.74
N ALA A 89 -18.72 -7.52 11.66
CA ALA A 89 -18.39 -6.22 11.09
C ALA A 89 -19.03 -6.00 9.71
N GLU A 90 -19.99 -6.83 9.29
CA GLU A 90 -20.59 -6.84 7.94
C GLU A 90 -21.02 -5.43 7.48
N ALA A 91 -21.73 -4.71 8.35
CA ALA A 91 -22.27 -3.38 8.05
C ALA A 91 -21.20 -2.32 7.72
N ARG A 92 -19.93 -2.61 8.01
CA ARG A 92 -18.79 -1.72 7.73
C ARG A 92 -18.16 -1.98 6.36
N PHE A 93 -18.36 -3.17 5.78
CA PHE A 93 -17.86 -3.55 4.47
C PHE A 93 -18.82 -3.08 3.38
N LYS A 94 -18.71 -1.81 3.03
CA LYS A 94 -19.48 -1.15 1.97
C LYS A 94 -18.58 -0.20 1.18
N PRO A 95 -18.94 0.14 -0.06
CA PRO A 95 -18.23 1.16 -0.85
C PRO A 95 -17.87 2.42 -0.05
N GLY A 96 -16.63 2.87 -0.20
CA GLY A 96 -15.98 3.91 0.60
C GLY A 96 -15.34 3.42 1.89
N GLY A 97 -15.55 2.16 2.30
CA GLY A 97 -15.03 1.61 3.55
C GLY A 97 -13.50 1.54 3.59
N PHE A 98 -12.85 1.37 2.43
CA PHE A 98 -11.39 1.38 2.32
C PHE A 98 -10.84 2.80 2.08
N GLY A 99 -11.71 3.79 1.93
CA GLY A 99 -11.37 5.18 1.62
C GLY A 99 -11.03 5.38 0.14
N GLU A 100 -11.61 4.56 -0.74
CA GLU A 100 -11.47 4.64 -2.19
C GLU A 100 -12.25 5.80 -2.80
N ASN A 101 -11.65 6.41 -3.83
CA ASN A 101 -12.28 7.41 -4.67
C ASN A 101 -13.12 6.74 -5.76
N PHE A 102 -12.57 5.71 -6.40
CA PHE A 102 -13.25 4.96 -7.45
C PHE A 102 -13.59 3.55 -6.98
N VAL A 103 -14.86 3.22 -7.16
CA VAL A 103 -15.40 1.90 -6.89
C VAL A 103 -15.66 1.22 -8.22
N THR A 104 -15.00 0.09 -8.45
CA THR A 104 -15.09 -0.72 -9.68
C THR A 104 -15.36 -2.17 -9.27
N GLU A 105 -15.95 -2.98 -10.13
CA GLU A 105 -16.34 -4.35 -9.76
C GLU A 105 -15.30 -5.40 -10.20
N ARG A 106 -14.78 -5.29 -11.41
CA ARG A 106 -13.94 -6.30 -12.07
C ARG A 106 -12.46 -5.97 -11.97
N MET A 107 -12.12 -4.69 -11.96
CA MET A 107 -10.75 -4.22 -11.79
C MET A 107 -10.23 -4.61 -10.42
N ASN A 108 -9.11 -5.32 -10.34
CA ASN A 108 -8.53 -5.77 -9.08
C ASN A 108 -7.01 -5.99 -9.17
N GLU A 109 -6.38 -6.24 -8.03
CA GLU A 109 -4.93 -6.32 -7.91
C GLU A 109 -4.28 -7.43 -8.76
N ARG A 110 -5.06 -8.43 -9.18
CA ARG A 110 -4.59 -9.60 -9.94
C ARG A 110 -4.57 -9.36 -11.44
N ASN A 111 -5.41 -8.46 -11.95
CA ASN A 111 -5.61 -8.27 -13.38
C ASN A 111 -5.15 -6.90 -13.91
N ILE A 112 -4.68 -6.02 -13.02
CA ILE A 112 -4.05 -4.74 -13.37
C ILE A 112 -2.57 -4.73 -13.01
N CYS A 113 -1.76 -4.05 -13.82
CA CYS A 113 -0.31 -3.97 -13.65
C CYS A 113 0.14 -2.57 -13.26
N ILE A 114 1.28 -2.49 -12.57
CA ILE A 114 1.97 -1.21 -12.35
C ILE A 114 2.33 -0.61 -13.72
N GLY A 115 2.03 0.67 -13.89
CA GLY A 115 2.25 1.40 -15.13
C GLY A 115 1.16 1.25 -16.19
N ASP A 116 0.13 0.40 -15.97
CA ASP A 116 -1.04 0.36 -16.86
C ASP A 116 -1.66 1.76 -16.98
N ILE A 117 -1.99 2.18 -18.20
CA ILE A 117 -2.66 3.45 -18.49
C ILE A 117 -4.11 3.17 -18.86
N PHE A 118 -5.02 3.93 -18.26
CA PHE A 118 -6.46 3.84 -18.46
C PHE A 118 -7.03 5.16 -18.99
N SER A 119 -7.90 5.07 -20.00
CA SER A 119 -8.80 6.15 -20.36
C SER A 119 -10.08 6.06 -19.54
N VAL A 120 -10.57 7.19 -19.03
CA VAL A 120 -11.81 7.24 -18.24
C VAL A 120 -12.80 8.22 -18.85
N GLY A 121 -14.01 7.74 -19.10
CA GLY A 121 -15.09 8.55 -19.66
C GLY A 121 -14.74 9.12 -21.04
N ASN A 122 -15.37 10.25 -21.39
CA ASN A 122 -15.23 10.87 -22.71
C ASN A 122 -14.44 12.20 -22.69
N ASP A 123 -14.04 12.68 -21.50
CA ASP A 123 -13.43 14.00 -21.33
C ASP A 123 -11.88 13.93 -21.30
N GLY A 124 -11.29 12.89 -21.89
CA GLY A 124 -9.85 12.77 -22.11
C GLY A 124 -9.00 12.41 -20.89
N VAL A 125 -9.61 12.02 -19.77
CA VAL A 125 -8.88 11.66 -18.54
C VAL A 125 -8.01 10.42 -18.78
N LEU A 126 -6.71 10.55 -18.50
CA LEU A 126 -5.75 9.45 -18.52
C LEU A 126 -5.16 9.22 -17.14
N LEU A 127 -5.26 7.99 -16.66
CA LEU A 127 -4.78 7.56 -15.34
C LEU A 127 -3.75 6.47 -15.50
N GLN A 128 -2.70 6.48 -14.68
CA GLN A 128 -1.69 5.43 -14.67
C GLN A 128 -1.58 4.79 -13.30
N ILE A 129 -1.56 3.46 -13.23
CA ILE A 129 -1.36 2.73 -11.97
C ILE A 129 0.06 2.99 -11.48
N SER A 130 0.18 3.58 -10.30
CA SER A 130 1.46 4.05 -9.77
C SER A 130 1.97 3.16 -8.65
N LEU A 131 1.09 2.76 -7.72
CA LEU A 131 1.47 2.09 -6.47
C LEU A 131 0.38 1.12 -5.99
N PRO A 132 0.73 -0.02 -5.39
CA PRO A 132 -0.18 -0.71 -4.49
C PRO A 132 -0.54 0.18 -3.30
N ARG A 133 -1.79 0.12 -2.83
CA ARG A 133 -2.18 0.82 -1.61
C ARG A 133 -1.53 0.12 -0.42
N GLN A 134 -0.95 0.88 0.50
CA GLN A 134 -0.46 0.37 1.80
C GLN A 134 -1.47 0.64 2.94
N PRO A 135 -2.27 -0.36 3.34
CA PRO A 135 -3.14 -0.28 4.52
C PRO A 135 -2.40 0.17 5.79
N CYS A 136 -2.94 1.18 6.47
CA CYS A 136 -2.42 1.68 7.74
C CYS A 136 -3.40 1.44 8.90
N PHE A 137 -3.00 1.79 10.13
CA PHE A 137 -3.83 1.56 11.33
C PHE A 137 -5.20 2.26 11.28
N LYS A 138 -5.34 3.34 10.48
CA LYS A 138 -6.62 4.04 10.28
C LYS A 138 -7.70 3.08 9.74
N LEU A 139 -7.30 2.07 8.97
CA LEU A 139 -8.19 1.03 8.46
C LEU A 139 -8.73 0.13 9.58
N ASN A 140 -7.85 -0.33 10.49
CA ASN A 140 -8.25 -1.11 11.66
C ASN A 140 -9.31 -0.38 12.48
N HIS A 141 -9.10 0.92 12.67
CA HIS A 141 -10.04 1.78 13.38
C HIS A 141 -11.37 1.94 12.64
N ARG A 142 -11.34 2.18 11.32
CA ARG A 142 -12.55 2.35 10.49
C ARG A 142 -13.46 1.12 10.54
N PHE A 143 -12.86 -0.07 10.46
CA PHE A 143 -13.55 -1.35 10.51
C PHE A 143 -13.79 -1.85 11.94
N GLN A 144 -13.23 -1.20 12.97
CA GLN A 144 -13.24 -1.66 14.36
C GLN A 144 -12.76 -3.12 14.52
N LEU A 145 -11.79 -3.49 13.69
CA LEU A 145 -11.19 -4.83 13.66
C LEU A 145 -9.71 -4.73 14.02
N LYS A 146 -9.33 -5.37 15.13
CA LYS A 146 -7.94 -5.44 15.56
C LYS A 146 -7.12 -6.20 14.50
N ASN A 147 -5.96 -5.66 14.13
CA ASN A 147 -5.05 -6.27 13.16
C ASN A 147 -5.68 -6.56 11.78
N PHE A 148 -6.62 -5.72 11.33
CA PHE A 148 -7.25 -5.90 10.03
C PHE A 148 -6.32 -5.60 8.84
N ALA A 149 -5.52 -4.55 8.89
CA ALA A 149 -4.60 -4.14 7.83
C ALA A 149 -3.66 -5.26 7.37
N PRO A 150 -2.99 -6.03 8.27
CA PRO A 150 -2.24 -7.23 7.86
C PRO A 150 -3.03 -8.25 7.04
N ASN A 151 -4.32 -8.45 7.30
CA ASN A 151 -5.15 -9.38 6.54
C ASN A 151 -5.36 -8.93 5.10
N THR A 152 -5.49 -7.62 4.87
CA THR A 152 -5.65 -7.07 3.52
C THR A 152 -4.40 -7.29 2.66
N PHE A 153 -3.20 -7.14 3.25
CA PHE A 153 -1.95 -7.51 2.61
C PHE A 153 -1.89 -9.00 2.33
N LYS A 154 -2.18 -9.86 3.31
CA LYS A 154 -2.12 -11.33 3.16
C LYS A 154 -2.97 -11.84 1.98
N LYS A 155 -4.09 -11.18 1.70
CA LYS A 155 -5.03 -11.55 0.62
C LYS A 155 -4.86 -10.74 -0.66
N SER A 156 -3.91 -9.79 -0.69
CA SER A 156 -3.72 -8.85 -1.80
C SER A 156 -5.02 -8.11 -2.19
N ARG A 157 -5.84 -7.75 -1.19
CA ARG A 157 -7.09 -6.99 -1.33
C ARG A 157 -6.94 -5.61 -0.71
N THR A 158 -5.97 -4.86 -1.19
CA THR A 158 -5.48 -3.61 -0.59
C THR A 158 -6.03 -2.35 -1.25
N GLY A 159 -6.37 -2.43 -2.54
CA GLY A 159 -6.52 -1.31 -3.45
C GLY A 159 -5.19 -0.90 -4.10
N TRP A 160 -5.26 0.15 -4.92
CA TRP A 160 -4.14 0.73 -5.66
C TRP A 160 -4.34 2.22 -5.84
N TYR A 161 -3.27 2.90 -6.25
CA TYR A 161 -3.32 4.32 -6.60
C TYR A 161 -3.14 4.54 -8.09
N TYR A 162 -3.81 5.58 -8.57
CA TYR A 162 -3.54 6.19 -9.86
C TYR A 162 -2.73 7.48 -9.67
N ARG A 163 -1.83 7.73 -10.60
CA ARG A 163 -1.41 9.09 -10.96
C ARG A 163 -2.20 9.59 -12.16
N VAL A 164 -2.44 10.88 -12.22
CA VAL A 164 -3.14 11.52 -13.34
C VAL A 164 -2.11 11.95 -14.39
N LEU A 165 -2.30 11.48 -15.63
CA LEU A 165 -1.49 11.86 -16.78
C LEU A 165 -2.15 12.97 -17.59
N HIS A 166 -3.47 12.96 -17.67
CA HIS A 166 -4.26 14.01 -18.31
C HIS A 166 -5.49 14.34 -17.44
N GLU A 167 -5.64 15.62 -17.10
CA GLU A 167 -6.76 16.16 -16.31
C GLU A 167 -8.06 16.18 -17.15
N GLY A 168 -9.20 16.32 -16.49
CA GLY A 168 -10.51 16.29 -17.15
C GLY A 168 -11.63 16.11 -16.13
N THR A 169 -12.75 15.51 -16.52
CA THR A 169 -13.84 15.21 -15.58
C THR A 169 -14.23 13.74 -15.61
N VAL A 170 -14.73 13.26 -14.47
CA VAL A 170 -15.22 11.90 -14.28
C VAL A 170 -16.52 11.90 -13.49
N GLN A 171 -17.34 10.87 -13.68
CA GLN A 171 -18.55 10.62 -12.91
C GLN A 171 -18.82 9.11 -12.78
N ALA A 172 -19.74 8.75 -11.88
CA ALA A 172 -20.27 7.41 -11.86
C ALA A 172 -20.96 7.08 -13.20
N GLY A 173 -20.75 5.85 -13.69
CA GLY A 173 -21.21 5.40 -15.01
C GLY A 173 -20.18 5.54 -16.12
N ASP A 174 -19.08 6.28 -15.92
CA ASP A 174 -18.02 6.34 -16.90
C ASP A 174 -17.30 5.00 -17.05
N GLU A 175 -16.99 4.62 -18.29
CA GLU A 175 -16.14 3.49 -18.59
C GLU A 175 -14.68 3.82 -18.23
N ILE A 176 -14.00 2.87 -17.59
CA ILE A 176 -12.56 2.87 -17.39
C ILE A 176 -11.97 1.75 -18.24
N ARG A 177 -11.14 2.09 -19.23
CA ARG A 177 -10.63 1.16 -20.24
C ARG A 177 -9.11 1.17 -20.28
N LEU A 178 -8.51 -0.01 -20.31
CA LEU A 178 -7.08 -0.18 -20.49
C LEU A 178 -6.68 0.28 -21.90
N VAL A 179 -5.74 1.22 -21.99
CA VAL A 179 -5.21 1.73 -23.27
C VAL A 179 -3.74 1.37 -23.48
N GLU A 180 -2.97 1.16 -22.42
CA GLU A 180 -1.58 0.72 -22.51
C GLU A 180 -1.21 -0.19 -21.34
N ARG A 181 -0.48 -1.27 -21.64
CA ARG A 181 0.12 -2.18 -20.66
C ARG A 181 1.59 -2.41 -20.98
N LYS A 182 2.46 -1.63 -20.35
CA LYS A 182 3.91 -1.70 -20.54
C LYS A 182 4.58 -2.82 -19.75
N TRP A 183 4.04 -3.17 -18.57
CA TRP A 183 4.65 -4.11 -17.64
C TRP A 183 3.73 -5.32 -17.35
N PRO A 184 3.38 -6.14 -18.36
CA PRO A 184 2.34 -7.17 -18.24
C PRO A 184 2.65 -8.27 -17.21
N LYS A 185 3.92 -8.41 -16.82
CA LYS A 185 4.37 -9.36 -15.80
C LYS A 185 4.09 -8.88 -14.37
N TRP A 186 3.86 -7.58 -14.17
CA TRP A 186 3.90 -6.93 -12.87
C TRP A 186 2.52 -6.45 -12.41
N THR A 187 1.66 -7.43 -12.15
CA THR A 187 0.36 -7.17 -11.51
C THR A 187 0.55 -6.50 -10.16
N VAL A 188 -0.42 -5.71 -9.71
CA VAL A 188 -0.36 -5.06 -8.39
C VAL A 188 -0.19 -6.10 -7.27
N GLU A 189 -0.84 -7.26 -7.38
CA GLU A 189 -0.66 -8.39 -6.46
C GLU A 189 0.79 -8.91 -6.47
N ARG A 190 1.38 -9.09 -7.65
CA ARG A 190 2.77 -9.58 -7.75
C ARG A 190 3.77 -8.56 -7.21
N VAL A 191 3.55 -7.27 -7.42
CA VAL A 191 4.39 -6.24 -6.79
C VAL A 191 4.25 -6.28 -5.27
N GLN A 192 3.05 -6.47 -4.73
CA GLN A 192 2.84 -6.64 -3.28
C GLN A 192 3.55 -7.86 -2.70
N GLU A 193 3.65 -8.96 -3.44
CA GLU A 193 4.42 -10.14 -3.02
C GLU A 193 5.84 -9.77 -2.63
N TYR A 194 6.56 -9.13 -3.53
CA TYR A 194 7.96 -8.76 -3.30
C TYR A 194 8.10 -7.51 -2.44
N LEU A 195 7.07 -6.66 -2.35
CA LEU A 195 7.09 -5.51 -1.46
C LEU A 195 6.95 -5.93 0.02
N HIS A 196 6.13 -6.94 0.33
CA HIS A 196 5.72 -7.25 1.70
C HIS A 196 6.00 -8.67 2.19
N ARG A 197 6.06 -9.68 1.33
CA ARG A 197 6.18 -11.08 1.71
C ARG A 197 7.56 -11.64 1.39
N THR A 198 7.97 -11.66 0.13
CA THR A 198 9.30 -12.15 -0.31
C THR A 198 10.27 -10.99 -0.53
N THR A 199 10.65 -10.31 0.55
CA THR A 199 11.43 -9.05 0.46
C THR A 199 12.93 -9.24 0.17
N ASP A 200 13.43 -10.46 0.31
CA ASP A 200 14.84 -10.86 0.20
C ASP A 200 15.21 -11.49 -1.16
N ASN A 201 14.26 -11.62 -2.08
CA ASN A 201 14.55 -12.09 -3.43
C ASN A 201 15.32 -11.04 -4.24
N ALA A 202 16.62 -11.26 -4.44
CA ALA A 202 17.50 -10.29 -5.09
C ALA A 202 17.14 -10.03 -6.56
N GLU A 203 16.87 -11.08 -7.34
CA GLU A 203 16.51 -10.99 -8.76
C GLU A 203 15.25 -10.13 -8.95
N MET A 204 14.19 -10.43 -8.21
CA MET A 204 12.93 -9.70 -8.31
C MET A 204 13.07 -8.25 -7.81
N ASN A 205 13.88 -8.01 -6.77
CA ASN A 205 14.19 -6.66 -6.32
C ASN A 205 14.92 -5.85 -7.40
N GLU A 206 15.81 -6.47 -8.20
CA GLU A 206 16.48 -5.81 -9.32
C GLU A 206 15.48 -5.45 -10.42
N GLU A 207 14.71 -6.40 -10.92
CA GLU A 207 13.70 -6.15 -11.97
C GLU A 207 12.69 -5.06 -11.56
N LEU A 208 12.15 -5.13 -10.34
CA LEU A 208 11.16 -4.16 -9.84
C LEU A 208 11.76 -2.76 -9.66
N SER A 209 13.07 -2.66 -9.40
CA SER A 209 13.75 -1.35 -9.27
C SER A 209 13.90 -0.61 -10.61
N GLU A 210 13.79 -1.33 -11.72
CA GLU A 210 13.91 -0.79 -13.09
C GLU A 210 12.58 -0.27 -13.66
N ILE A 211 11.45 -0.59 -13.02
CA ILE A 211 10.12 -0.12 -13.44
C ILE A 211 10.01 1.38 -13.15
N ALA A 212 10.32 2.21 -14.16
CA ALA A 212 10.28 3.67 -14.06
C ALA A 212 8.88 4.23 -13.79
N ASP A 213 7.84 3.50 -14.20
CA ASP A 213 6.44 3.86 -13.97
C ASP A 213 5.97 3.54 -12.53
N MET A 214 6.77 2.85 -11.72
CA MET A 214 6.44 2.60 -10.32
C MET A 214 6.63 3.88 -9.50
N GLY A 215 5.64 4.21 -8.67
CA GLY A 215 5.72 5.38 -7.80
C GLY A 215 6.92 5.33 -6.85
N ASP A 216 7.37 6.52 -6.49
CA ASP A 216 8.69 6.75 -5.88
C ASP A 216 8.89 5.97 -4.58
N GLU A 217 7.83 5.87 -3.77
CA GLU A 217 7.86 5.20 -2.47
C GLU A 217 8.19 3.70 -2.61
N ALA A 218 7.43 2.99 -3.45
CA ALA A 218 7.64 1.55 -3.65
C ALA A 218 8.96 1.29 -4.37
N ARG A 219 9.27 2.08 -5.41
CA ARG A 219 10.51 1.92 -6.18
C ARG A 219 11.76 2.12 -5.32
N LYS A 220 11.76 3.11 -4.41
CA LYS A 220 12.86 3.35 -3.46
C LYS A 220 13.06 2.17 -2.50
N ALA A 221 12.01 1.45 -2.12
CA ALA A 221 12.16 0.25 -1.29
C ALA A 221 12.97 -0.84 -2.02
N PHE A 222 12.68 -1.08 -3.30
CA PHE A 222 13.43 -2.02 -4.15
C PHE A 222 14.88 -1.55 -4.37
N LEU A 223 15.09 -0.30 -4.76
CA LEU A 223 16.44 0.27 -4.94
C LEU A 223 17.31 0.13 -3.68
N LYS A 224 16.73 0.39 -2.49
CA LYS A 224 17.44 0.22 -1.21
C LYS A 224 17.82 -1.23 -0.95
N ARG A 225 16.95 -2.18 -1.27
CA ARG A 225 17.22 -3.62 -1.12
C ARG A 225 18.32 -4.08 -2.07
N VAL A 226 18.28 -3.67 -3.33
CA VAL A 226 19.34 -3.94 -4.33
C VAL A 226 20.68 -3.37 -3.86
N ALA A 227 20.71 -2.11 -3.41
CA ALA A 227 21.94 -1.49 -2.91
C ALA A 227 22.51 -2.23 -1.69
N LYS A 228 21.64 -2.65 -0.76
CA LYS A 228 22.03 -3.45 0.42
C LYS A 228 22.61 -4.80 -0.01
N PHE A 229 21.96 -5.51 -0.93
CA PHE A 229 22.40 -6.81 -1.43
C PHE A 229 23.77 -6.71 -2.12
N LYS A 230 23.95 -5.74 -3.03
CA LYS A 230 25.24 -5.48 -3.70
C LYS A 230 26.35 -5.13 -2.70
N ALA A 231 26.04 -4.37 -1.65
CA ALA A 231 27.00 -4.07 -0.60
C ALA A 231 27.39 -5.32 0.23
N GLN A 232 26.45 -6.23 0.49
CA GLN A 232 26.72 -7.50 1.16
C GLN A 232 27.60 -8.41 0.30
N GLN A 233 27.33 -8.53 -1.00
CA GLN A 233 28.17 -9.30 -1.92
C GLN A 233 29.61 -8.77 -1.98
N ARG A 234 29.79 -7.45 -2.08
CA ARG A 234 31.13 -6.84 -2.08
C ARG A 234 31.90 -7.12 -0.79
N ARG A 235 31.24 -7.06 0.37
CA ARG A 235 31.87 -7.40 1.66
C ARG A 235 32.28 -8.86 1.73
N ALA A 236 31.41 -9.77 1.30
CA ALA A 236 31.71 -11.19 1.25
C ALA A 236 32.90 -11.49 0.31
N ALA A 237 32.94 -10.86 -0.87
CA ALA A 237 34.05 -10.98 -1.81
C ALA A 237 35.38 -10.44 -1.26
N ASN A 238 35.32 -9.41 -0.40
CA ASN A 238 36.50 -8.82 0.24
C ASN A 238 36.93 -9.55 1.53
N GLY A 239 36.23 -10.62 1.95
CA GLY A 239 36.51 -11.30 3.22
C GLY A 239 36.14 -10.49 4.47
N ASP A 240 35.37 -9.41 4.32
CA ASP A 240 34.86 -8.56 5.41
C ASP A 240 33.64 -9.21 6.11
N GLU A 241 33.76 -10.46 6.54
CA GLU A 241 32.82 -11.00 7.51
C GLU A 241 33.05 -10.24 8.83
N LYS A 242 32.04 -9.48 9.27
CA LYS A 242 32.05 -8.92 10.63
C LYS A 242 32.10 -10.11 11.60
N ALA A 243 33.29 -10.46 12.07
CA ALA A 243 33.43 -11.30 13.23
C ALA A 243 32.55 -10.70 14.34
N GLU A 244 31.58 -11.45 14.85
CA GLU A 244 30.80 -11.04 16.00
C GLU A 244 31.78 -10.76 17.14
N LYS A 245 31.99 -9.47 17.45
CA LYS A 245 32.87 -9.07 18.54
C LYS A 245 32.10 -9.20 19.84
N TRP A 246 32.06 -10.43 20.36
CA TRP A 246 31.65 -10.68 21.73
C TRP A 246 32.64 -10.01 22.70
N ARG A 247 32.09 -9.28 23.66
CA ARG A 247 32.83 -8.66 24.77
C ARG A 247 32.18 -9.09 26.06
N GLU A 248 32.98 -9.68 26.93
CA GLU A 248 32.53 -9.99 28.28
C GLU A 248 32.38 -8.68 29.07
N TYR A 249 31.34 -8.64 29.89
CA TYR A 249 31.05 -7.53 30.76
C TYR A 249 30.54 -8.06 32.09
N GLU A 250 30.75 -7.28 33.15
CA GLU A 250 30.15 -7.53 34.45
C GLU A 250 29.09 -6.47 34.75
N VAL A 251 28.04 -6.88 35.46
CA VAL A 251 27.03 -5.97 35.96
C VAL A 251 27.50 -5.42 37.31
N VAL A 252 28.03 -4.20 37.30
CA VAL A 252 28.58 -3.54 38.49
C VAL A 252 27.53 -2.92 39.40
N GLU A 253 26.32 -2.67 38.90
CA GLU A 253 25.25 -2.08 39.69
C GLU A 253 23.88 -2.53 39.16
N LYS A 254 22.95 -2.84 40.07
CA LYS A 254 21.53 -3.09 39.78
C LYS A 254 20.67 -2.18 40.65
N LYS A 255 19.95 -1.24 40.06
CA LYS A 255 19.05 -0.31 40.76
C LYS A 255 17.60 -0.49 40.30
N PRO A 256 16.69 -0.97 41.15
CA PRO A 256 15.27 -1.03 40.80
C PRO A 256 14.74 0.39 40.55
N GLN A 257 13.97 0.55 39.49
CA GLN A 257 13.31 1.82 39.13
C GLN A 257 11.79 1.70 39.35
N THR A 258 11.23 0.52 39.11
CA THR A 258 9.85 0.16 39.44
C THR A 258 9.81 -1.31 39.86
N SER A 259 8.64 -1.83 40.24
CA SER A 259 8.44 -3.25 40.56
C SER A 259 8.73 -4.21 39.40
N ARG A 260 8.82 -3.70 38.16
CA ARG A 260 9.07 -4.50 36.95
C ARG A 260 10.32 -4.09 36.17
N ILE A 261 10.97 -2.99 36.56
CA ILE A 261 12.10 -2.43 35.81
C ILE A 261 13.29 -2.22 36.73
N THR A 262 14.44 -2.79 36.36
CA THR A 262 15.72 -2.60 37.05
C THR A 262 16.76 -2.06 36.07
N ARG A 263 17.35 -0.91 36.40
CA ARG A 263 18.49 -0.35 35.67
C ARG A 263 19.74 -1.15 36.04
N ARG A 264 20.53 -1.53 35.03
CA ARG A 264 21.82 -2.20 35.21
C ARG A 264 22.93 -1.32 34.66
N ARG A 265 24.00 -1.12 35.43
CA ARG A 265 25.24 -0.52 34.94
C ARG A 265 26.22 -1.65 34.66
N GLN A 266 26.87 -1.60 33.50
CA GLN A 266 27.82 -2.61 33.04
C GLN A 266 29.22 -2.00 32.96
N ALA A 267 30.24 -2.80 33.26
CA ALA A 267 31.64 -2.49 32.99
C ALA A 267 32.23 -3.60 32.12
N TRP A 268 33.08 -3.24 31.16
CA TRP A 268 33.74 -4.20 30.28
C TRP A 268 34.85 -4.92 31.03
N ILE A 269 34.95 -6.25 30.87
CA ILE A 269 36.09 -7.01 31.40
C ILE A 269 37.31 -6.69 30.51
N PRO A 270 38.43 -6.19 31.06
CA PRO A 270 39.65 -5.97 30.29
C PRO A 270 40.14 -7.31 29.73
N ARG A 271 40.54 -7.35 28.45
CA ARG A 271 41.18 -8.53 27.89
C ARG A 271 42.56 -8.69 28.54
N ALA A 272 42.88 -9.91 29.00
CA ALA A 272 44.23 -10.21 29.45
C ALA A 272 45.23 -9.92 28.32
N PRO A 273 46.41 -9.34 28.62
CA PRO A 273 47.46 -9.19 27.62
C PRO A 273 47.85 -10.59 27.11
N ALA A 274 48.00 -10.73 25.79
CA ALA A 274 48.48 -11.98 25.20
C ALA A 274 49.86 -12.30 25.78
N ALA A 275 50.02 -13.51 26.31
CA ALA A 275 51.33 -13.99 26.75
C ALA A 275 52.28 -14.03 25.54
N THR A 276 53.41 -13.34 25.67
CA THR A 276 54.52 -13.27 24.71
C THR A 276 55.26 -14.59 24.60
#